data_AF-A0A530BG19-F1
#
_entry.id   AF-A0A530BG19-F1
#
_cell.length_a   1.000
_cell.length_b   1.000
_cell.length_c   1.000
_cell.angle_alpha   90.00
_cell.angle_beta   90.00
_cell.angle_gamma   90.00
#
_symmetry.space_group_name_H-M   'P 1'
#
loop_
_entity.id
_entity.type
_entity.pdbx_description
1 polymer ?
#
loop_
_entity_poly.entity_id
_entity_poly.type
_entity_poly.pdbx_seq_one_letter_code
_entity_poly.pdbx_strand_id
1 'polypeptide(L)' 'MLSLVSAGLGAALLPQSIRRLAFKGVRYADIVGTPFPTWPLAMIARRQPQPPVVRHVWRIFAEDG' A
#
# COMPACT_ATOMS: atom_id res chain seq x y z
N MET A 1 13.37 4.43 4.93
CA MET A 1 12.88 5.78 4.54
C MET A 1 12.20 6.49 5.70
N LEU A 2 11.14 5.95 6.33
CA LEU A 2 10.48 6.64 7.46
C LEU A 2 11.42 7.00 8.62
N SER A 3 12.42 6.16 8.91
CA SER A 3 13.44 6.46 9.92
C SER A 3 14.30 7.69 9.59
N LEU A 4 14.51 7.99 8.31
CA LEU A 4 15.25 9.18 7.88
C LEU A 4 14.36 10.42 8.02
N VAL A 5 13.10 10.32 7.59
CA VAL A 5 12.10 11.38 7.78
C VAL A 5 11.93 11.70 9.28
N SER A 6 11.84 10.68 10.14
CA SER A 6 11.74 10.87 11.59
C SER A 6 13.01 11.46 12.21
N ALA A 7 14.16 11.23 11.59
CA ALA A 7 15.44 11.84 11.98
C ALA A 7 15.60 13.28 11.44
N GLY A 8 14.57 13.84 10.78
CA GLY A 8 14.60 15.18 10.20
C GLY A 8 15.31 15.26 8.84
N LEU A 9 15.63 14.12 8.22
CA LEU A 9 16.33 14.03 6.93
C LEU A 9 15.34 14.02 5.77
N GLY A 10 14.56 15.09 5.64
CA GLY A 10 13.69 15.35 4.49
C GLY A 10 12.30 14.73 4.56
N ALA A 11 11.71 14.46 3.40
CA ALA A 11 10.36 13.95 3.22
C ALA A 11 10.33 12.80 2.20
N ALA A 12 9.25 12.00 2.22
CA ALA A 12 9.07 10.88 1.28
C ALA A 12 7.62 10.83 0.77
N LEU A 13 7.46 10.46 -0.50
CA LEU A 13 6.17 10.12 -1.09
C LEU A 13 5.82 8.67 -0.74
N LEU A 14 4.58 8.45 -0.32
CA LEU A 14 4.11 7.15 0.16
C LEU A 14 2.70 6.87 -0.38
N PRO A 15 2.35 5.60 -0.65
CA PRO A 15 0.97 5.20 -0.89
C PRO A 15 0.09 5.53 0.33
N GLN A 16 -1.18 5.86 0.08
CA GLN A 16 -2.14 6.21 1.12
C GLN A 16 -2.27 5.12 2.21
N SER A 17 -2.11 3.85 1.86
CA SER A 17 -2.19 2.73 2.79
C SER A 17 -1.20 2.82 3.95
N ILE A 18 -0.05 3.48 3.75
CA ILE A 18 0.99 3.65 4.77
C ILE A 18 0.54 4.58 5.90
N ARG A 19 -0.43 5.48 5.66
CA ARG A 19 -0.98 6.40 6.68
C ARG A 19 -1.58 5.66 7.88
N ARG A 20 -1.93 4.38 7.73
CA ARG A 20 -2.43 3.51 8.82
C ARG A 20 -1.35 3.18 9.86
N LEU A 21 -0.07 3.35 9.52
CA LEU A 21 1.04 3.10 10.43
C LEU A 21 1.32 4.37 11.26
N ALA A 22 1.31 4.23 12.58
CA ALA A 22 1.80 5.27 13.47
C ALA A 22 3.33 5.18 13.54
N PHE A 23 4.03 6.18 12.98
CA PHE A 23 5.49 6.27 13.06
C PHE A 23 5.89 7.53 13.83
N LYS A 24 6.55 7.35 14.99
CA LYS A 24 6.94 8.46 15.87
C LYS A 24 7.84 9.45 15.11
N GLY A 25 7.52 10.73 15.21
CA GLY A 25 8.28 11.80 14.54
C GLY A 25 7.93 12.01 13.07
N VAL A 26 6.92 11.33 12.53
CA VAL A 26 6.44 11.53 11.15
C VAL A 26 5.02 12.09 11.17
N ARG A 27 4.74 13.03 10.27
CA ARG A 27 3.39 13.52 9.96
C ARG A 27 3.08 13.22 8.51
N TYR A 28 1.87 12.74 8.26
CA TYR A 28 1.36 12.51 6.91
C TYR A 28 0.57 13.73 6.45
N ALA A 29 0.78 14.16 5.21
CA ALA A 29 0.05 15.24 4.56
C ALA A 29 -0.47 14.77 3.20
N ASP A 30 -1.67 15.22 2.84
CA ASP A 30 -2.26 14.94 1.54
C ASP A 30 -1.63 15.83 0.47
N ILE A 31 -1.34 15.26 -0.69
CA ILE A 31 -0.75 16.00 -1.80
C ILE A 31 -1.90 16.47 -2.70
N VAL A 32 -1.98 17.79 -2.90
CA VAL A 32 -3.06 18.45 -3.64
C VAL A 32 -2.53 19.15 -4.89
N GLY A 33 -3.42 19.51 -5.81
CA GLY A 33 -3.07 20.32 -6.98
C GLY A 33 -2.49 19.55 -8.17
N THR A 34 -2.39 18.23 -8.10
CA THR A 34 -2.06 17.37 -9.25
C THR A 34 -2.71 16.00 -9.11
N PRO A 35 -3.25 15.40 -10.19
CA PRO A 35 -3.69 14.01 -10.15
C PRO A 35 -2.46 13.11 -9.98
N PHE A 36 -2.47 12.28 -8.95
CA PHE A 36 -1.47 11.22 -8.79
C PHE A 36 -1.89 9.98 -9.59
N PRO A 37 -0.92 9.23 -10.15
CA PRO A 37 -1.22 7.92 -10.68
C PRO A 37 -1.77 7.03 -9.56
N THR A 38 -2.88 6.36 -9.84
CA THR A 38 -3.37 5.30 -8.94
C THR A 38 -2.37 4.16 -8.98
N TRP A 39 -1.81 3.79 -7.83
CA TRP A 39 -0.89 2.66 -7.73
C TRP A 39 -1.70 1.38 -7.55
N PRO A 40 -1.77 0.48 -8.54
CA PRO A 40 -2.60 -0.71 -8.43
C PRO A 40 -2.01 -1.65 -7.37
N LEU A 41 -2.87 -2.13 -6.47
CA LEU A 41 -2.58 -3.31 -5.66
C LEU A 41 -3.05 -4.53 -6.45
N ALA A 42 -2.13 -5.45 -6.74
CA ALA A 42 -2.43 -6.63 -7.54
C ALA A 42 -2.06 -7.92 -6.80
N MET A 43 -2.86 -8.95 -7.01
CA MET A 43 -2.57 -10.30 -6.55
C MET A 43 -2.24 -11.19 -7.76
N ILE A 44 -1.17 -11.98 -7.63
CA ILE A 44 -0.68 -12.84 -8.71
C ILE A 44 -0.64 -14.29 -8.22
N ALA A 45 -1.24 -15.19 -8.99
CA ALA A 45 -1.26 -16.62 -8.69
C ALA A 45 -1.09 -17.44 -9.98
N ARG A 46 -0.68 -18.71 -9.84
CA ARG A 46 -0.63 -19.65 -10.97
C ARG A 46 -2.01 -19.80 -11.60
N ARG A 47 -2.08 -19.86 -12.93
CA ARG A 47 -3.35 -20.04 -13.66
C ARG A 47 -4.04 -21.35 -13.26
N GLN A 48 -3.36 -22.50 -13.38
CA GLN A 48 -3.80 -23.81 -12.88
C GLN A 48 -2.62 -24.79 -12.70
N PRO A 49 -2.74 -25.84 -11.86
CA PRO A 49 -3.80 -26.04 -10.87
C PRO A 49 -3.62 -25.09 -9.66
N GLN A 50 -4.74 -24.58 -9.14
CA GLN A 50 -4.75 -23.71 -7.94
C GLN A 50 -5.20 -24.50 -6.70
N PRO A 51 -4.39 -24.53 -5.63
CA PRO A 51 -4.80 -25.10 -4.35
C PRO A 51 -6.05 -24.41 -3.78
N PRO A 52 -6.91 -25.10 -3.02
CA PRO A 52 -8.12 -24.52 -2.43
C PRO A 52 -7.87 -23.23 -1.64
N VAL A 53 -6.76 -23.14 -0.90
CA VAL A 53 -6.38 -21.93 -0.14
C VAL A 53 -6.16 -20.71 -1.05
N VAL A 54 -5.52 -20.90 -2.21
CA VAL A 54 -5.28 -19.81 -3.17
C VAL A 54 -6.60 -19.32 -3.73
N ARG A 55 -7.52 -20.23 -4.08
CA ARG A 55 -8.87 -19.87 -4.57
C ARG A 55 -9.67 -19.11 -3.51
N HIS A 56 -9.55 -19.52 -2.24
CA HIS A 56 -10.24 -18.88 -1.14
C HIS A 56 -9.74 -17.45 -0.92
N VAL A 57 -8.41 -17.25 -0.85
CA VAL A 57 -7.80 -15.92 -0.74
C VAL A 57 -8.11 -15.07 -1.96
N TRP A 58 -8.14 -15.67 -3.16
CA TRP A 58 -8.49 -14.97 -4.39
C TRP A 58 -9.91 -14.41 -4.35
N ARG A 59 -10.85 -15.19 -3.83
CA ARG A 59 -12.23 -14.74 -3.64
C ARG A 59 -12.32 -13.56 -2.67
N ILE A 60 -11.61 -13.63 -1.53
CA ILE A 60 -11.56 -12.52 -0.55
C ILE A 60 -11.02 -11.25 -1.22
N PHE A 61 -9.92 -11.35 -1.95
CA PHE A 61 -9.31 -10.20 -2.63
C PHE A 61 -10.22 -9.59 -3.72
N ALA A 62 -11.05 -10.40 -4.38
CA ALA A 62 -11.97 -9.94 -5.43
C ALA A 62 -13.29 -9.36 -4.89
N GLU A 63 -13.69 -9.71 -3.67
CA GLU A 63 -14.90 -9.21 -3.01
C GLU A 63 -14.65 -7.86 -2.28
N ASP A 64 -13.41 -7.63 -1.78
CA ASP A 64 -13.02 -6.44 -1.01
C ASP A 64 -12.31 -5.34 -1.85
N GLY A 65 -12.13 -5.56 -3.15
CA GLY A 65 -11.39 -4.70 -4.08
C GLY A 65 -12.23 -3.67 -4.84
#